data_AF-K1TAG2-F1
#
_entry.id   AF-K1TAG2-F1
#
_cell.length_a   1.000
_cell.length_b   1.000
_cell.length_c   1.000
_cell.angle_alpha   90.00
_cell.angle_beta   90.00
_cell.angle_gamma   90.00
#
_symmetry.space_group_name_H-M   'P 1'
#
loop_
_entity.id
_entity.type
_entity.pdbx_description
1 polymer ?
#
loop_
_entity_poly.entity_id
_entity_poly.type
_entity_poly.pdbx_seq_one_letter_code
_entity_poly.pdbx_strand_id
1 'polypeptide(L)' 'ALMLQLIEACRRRGIHVLIACITGGNRPSIALHEALGFQAVSHFREVGRKFGRWLDVVDYELIL' A
#
# COMPACT_ATOMS: atom_id res chain seq x y z
N ALA A 1 -12.06 9.33 3.21
CA ALA A 1 -12.05 9.92 4.56
C ALA A 1 -11.05 9.23 5.49
N LEU A 2 -11.16 7.91 5.73
CA LEU A 2 -10.31 7.19 6.69
C LEU A 2 -8.80 7.33 6.44
N MET A 3 -8.33 7.12 5.21
CA MET A 3 -6.89 7.21 4.89
C MET A 3 -6.32 8.61 5.15
N LEU A 4 -7.05 9.67 4.79
CA LEU A 4 -6.63 11.05 5.05
C LEU A 4 -6.50 11.32 6.56
N GLN A 5 -7.46 10.83 7.35
CA GLN A 5 -7.40 10.97 8.82
C GLN A 5 -6.23 10.19 9.43
N LEU A 6 -5.94 8.99 8.90
CA LEU A 6 -4.80 8.19 9.32
C LEU A 6 -3.46 8.87 9.01
N ILE A 7 -3.28 9.34 7.77
CA ILE A 7 -2.08 10.07 7.33
C ILE A 7 -1.82 11.27 8.24
N GLU A 8 -2.85 12.07 8.51
CA GLU A 8 -2.77 13.25 9.35
C GLU A 8 -2.44 12.89 10.81
N ALA A 9 -3.02 11.80 11.34
CA ALA A 9 -2.68 11.30 12.67
C ALA A 9 -1.23 10.80 12.76
N CYS A 10 -0.71 10.15 11.71
CA CYS A 10 0.67 9.66 11.65
C CYS A 10 1.68 10.82 11.59
N ARG A 11 1.40 11.87 10.80
CA ARG A 11 2.20 13.10 10.77
C ARG A 11 2.33 13.74 12.16
N ARG A 12 1.21 13.90 12.87
CA ARG A 12 1.22 14.46 14.23
C ARG A 12 2.00 13.62 15.24
N ARG A 13 2.20 12.32 14.98
CA ARG A 13 2.97 11.41 15.82
C ARG A 13 4.44 11.31 15.41
N GLY A 14 4.88 12.04 14.38
CA GLY A 14 6.25 11.97 13.87
C GLY A 14 6.60 10.65 13.18
N ILE A 15 5.60 9.92 12.66
CA ILE A 15 5.85 8.74 11.84
C ILE A 15 6.47 9.18 10.51
N HIS A 16 7.58 8.57 10.12
CA HIS A 16 8.33 8.98 8.93
C HIS A 16 7.76 8.41 7.62
N VAL A 17 7.33 7.14 7.64
CA VAL A 17 6.88 6.43 6.43
C VAL A 17 5.66 5.56 6.75
N LEU A 18 4.68 5.55 5.84
CA LEU A 18 3.61 4.56 5.81
C LEU A 18 3.87 3.56 4.69
N ILE A 19 3.70 2.27 4.98
CA ILE A 19 3.79 1.19 3.99
C ILE A 19 2.42 0.58 3.78
N ALA A 20 2.03 0.45 2.51
CA ALA A 20 0.83 -0.24 2.08
C ALA A 20 1.20 -1.52 1.33
N CYS A 21 0.86 -2.66 1.92
CA CYS A 21 1.07 -3.98 1.32
C CYS A 21 -0.20 -4.42 0.57
N ILE A 22 -0.11 -4.56 -0.75
CA ILE A 22 -1.27 -4.75 -1.65
C ILE A 22 -1.09 -6.05 -2.45
N THR A 23 -2.12 -6.89 -2.50
CA THR A 23 -2.13 -8.04 -3.42
C THR A 23 -2.08 -7.56 -4.87
N GLY A 24 -1.17 -8.12 -5.67
CA GLY A 24 -0.97 -7.73 -7.07
C GLY A 24 -2.26 -7.81 -7.89
N GLY A 25 -2.42 -6.84 -8.80
CA GLY A 25 -3.61 -6.72 -9.64
C GLY A 25 -4.83 -6.07 -8.97
N ASN A 26 -4.78 -5.72 -7.68
CA ASN A 26 -5.85 -4.99 -6.99
C ASN A 26 -5.88 -3.50 -7.41
N ARG A 27 -6.37 -3.24 -8.63
CA ARG A 27 -6.41 -1.89 -9.24
C ARG A 27 -7.11 -0.83 -8.38
N PRO A 28 -8.25 -1.10 -7.71
CA PRO A 28 -8.88 -0.10 -6.85
C PRO A 28 -7.98 0.34 -5.68
N SER A 29 -7.30 -0.61 -5.03
CA SER A 29 -6.39 -0.29 -3.93
C SER A 29 -5.16 0.48 -4.42
N ILE A 30 -4.59 0.07 -5.56
CA ILE A 30 -3.43 0.75 -6.17
C ILE A 30 -3.78 2.20 -6.48
N ALA A 31 -4.88 2.44 -7.22
CA ALA A 31 -5.30 3.78 -7.60
C ALA A 31 -5.60 4.68 -6.39
N LEU A 32 -6.19 4.12 -5.33
CA LEU A 32 -6.42 4.85 -4.08
C LEU A 32 -5.10 5.31 -3.44
N HIS A 33 -4.10 4.44 -3.35
CA HIS A 33 -2.82 4.77 -2.72
C HIS A 33 -2.00 5.75 -3.58
N GLU A 34 -1.95 5.54 -4.91
CA GLU A 34 -1.31 6.47 -5.85
C GLU A 34 -1.92 7.87 -5.77
N ALA A 35 -3.26 7.98 -5.70
CA ALA A 35 -3.94 9.26 -5.57
C ALA A 35 -3.65 9.99 -4.24
N LEU A 36 -3.19 9.26 -3.21
CA LEU A 36 -2.76 9.80 -1.92
C LEU A 36 -1.25 10.08 -1.87
N GLY A 37 -0.54 9.90 -2.98
CA GLY A 37 0.90 10.18 -3.11
C GLY A 37 1.82 9.02 -2.74
N PHE A 38 1.27 7.81 -2.51
CA PHE A 38 2.11 6.64 -2.31
C PHE A 38 2.81 6.24 -3.61
N GLN A 39 4.02 5.68 -3.50
CA GLN A 39 4.84 5.22 -4.63
C GLN A 39 5.19 3.75 -4.48
N ALA A 40 5.17 2.99 -5.58
CA ALA A 40 5.53 1.58 -5.57
C ALA A 40 7.03 1.41 -5.29
N VAL A 41 7.39 0.52 -4.37
CA VAL A 41 8.78 0.28 -3.95
C VAL A 41 9.21 -1.17 -3.95
N SER A 42 8.26 -2.11 -4.04
CA SER A 42 8.55 -3.54 -4.14
C SER A 42 7.54 -4.26 -5.02
N HIS A 43 7.94 -5.41 -5.58
CA HIS A 43 7.03 -6.37 -6.22
C HIS A 43 7.55 -7.78 -6.01
N PHE A 44 6.90 -8.51 -5.11
CA PHE A 44 7.13 -9.93 -4.88
C PHE A 44 6.19 -10.75 -5.74
N ARG A 45 6.76 -11.64 -6.57
CA ARG A 45 6.01 -12.46 -7.52
C ARG A 45 5.67 -13.82 -6.92
N GLU A 46 4.42 -14.24 -7.05
CA GLU A 46 3.92 -15.56 -6.64
C GLU A 46 4.24 -15.95 -5.18
N VAL A 47 4.38 -14.96 -4.30
CA VAL A 47 4.78 -15.17 -2.90
C VAL A 47 3.63 -15.64 -2.00
N GLY A 48 2.38 -15.40 -2.41
CA GLY A 48 1.18 -15.85 -1.71
C GLY A 48 0.44 -16.96 -2.45
N ARG A 49 -0.30 -17.81 -1.72
CA ARG A 49 -1.21 -18.79 -2.32
C ARG A 49 -2.59 -18.75 -1.66
N LYS A 50 -3.65 -18.53 -2.43
CA LYS A 50 -5.03 -18.51 -1.94
C LYS A 50 -5.99 -19.02 -3.00
N PHE A 51 -6.97 -19.84 -2.60
CA PHE A 51 -7.99 -20.42 -3.51
C PHE A 51 -7.38 -21.09 -4.76
N GLY A 52 -6.27 -21.80 -4.58
CA GLY A 52 -5.57 -22.49 -5.67
C GLY A 52 -4.79 -21.58 -6.64
N ARG A 53 -4.68 -20.28 -6.36
CA ARG A 53 -3.95 -19.30 -7.19
C ARG A 53 -2.71 -18.80 -6.48
N TRP A 54 -1.64 -18.61 -7.23
CA TRP A 54 -0.48 -17.82 -6.78
C TRP A 54 -0.81 -16.34 -6.87
N LEU A 55 -0.31 -15.57 -5.91
CA LEU A 55 -0.60 -14.16 -5.75
C LEU A 55 0.72 -13.40 -5.59
N ASP A 56 0.79 -12.30 -6.30
CA ASP A 56 1.83 -11.30 -6.11
C ASP A 56 1.50 -10.41 -4.91
N VAL A 57 2.52 -9.77 -4.38
CA VAL A 57 2.42 -8.70 -3.37
C VAL A 57 3.24 -7.51 -3.85
N VAL A 58 2.67 -6.32 -3.76
CA VAL A 58 3.30 -5.06 -4.15
C VAL A 58 3.23 -4.13 -2.96
N ASP A 59 4.37 -3.58 -2.54
CA ASP A 59 4.39 -2.58 -1.49
C ASP A 59 4.51 -1.17 -2.09
N TYR A 60 3.77 -0.27 -1.46
CA TYR A 60 3.83 1.15 -1.74
C TYR A 60 4.22 1.89 -0.47
N GLU A 61 4.98 2.97 -0.61
CA GLU A 61 5.36 3.83 0.51
C GLU A 61 4.85 5.26 0.34
N LEU A 62 4.53 5.90 1.46
CA LEU A 62 4.31 7.34 1.54
C LEU A 62 5.22 7.88 2.64
N ILE A 63 6.20 8.70 2.25
CA ILE A 63 7.01 9.49 3.18
C ILE A 63 6.14 10.67 3.67
N LEU A 64 6.01 10.81 4.99
CA LEU A 64 5.04 11.70 5.65
C LEU A 64 5.55 13.11 5.96
#